data_AF-A0A534JR43-F1
#
_entry.id   AF-A0A534JR43-F1
#
_cell.length_a   1.000
_cell.length_b   1.000
_cell.length_c   1.000
_cell.angle_alpha   90.00
_cell.angle_beta   90.00
_cell.angle_gamma   90.00
#
_symmetry.space_group_name_H-M   'P 1'
#
loop_
_entity.id
_entity.type
_entity.pdbx_description
1 polymer ?
#
loop_
_entity_poly.entity_id
_entity_poly.type
_entity_poly.pdbx_seq_one_letter_code
_entity_poly.pdbx_strand_id
1 'polypeptide(L)'
;MSVWVVYRVGSRNEVPGMTGSTHWVEHMLFKGGGKLGKGDLDRLISRVGGKYNGFTDKDWTMYYETIPAEHLETALFVESERMRNAAFDPKEFDAERTVVISEREGSENQPEFLVEEEMWGTAFHVHPYHWLPIGYKQDLAEMS
;
A
#
# COMPACT_ATOMS: atom_id res chain seq x y z
N MET A 1 3.09 -10.20 -20.01
CA MET A 1 1.69 -10.17 -19.58
C MET A 1 1.63 -9.47 -18.24
N SER A 2 0.50 -8.87 -17.86
CA SER A 2 0.33 -8.24 -16.55
C SER A 2 -0.95 -8.72 -15.89
N VAL A 3 -0.86 -9.11 -14.62
CA VAL A 3 -2.00 -9.41 -13.75
C VAL A 3 -2.23 -8.18 -12.90
N TRP A 4 -3.50 -7.76 -12.78
CA TRP A 4 -3.90 -6.62 -11.95
C TRP A 4 -5.03 -7.06 -11.03
N VAL A 5 -4.87 -6.81 -9.74
CA VAL A 5 -5.92 -7.01 -8.73
C VAL A 5 -6.26 -5.67 -8.14
N VAL A 6 -7.51 -5.24 -8.33
CA VAL A 6 -8.01 -3.93 -7.87
C VAL A 6 -9.07 -4.16 -6.80
N TYR A 7 -8.83 -3.61 -5.62
CA TYR A 7 -9.77 -3.59 -4.52
C TYR A 7 -10.47 -2.24 -4.49
N ARG A 8 -11.80 -2.26 -4.34
CA ARG A 8 -12.61 -1.04 -4.17
C ARG A 8 -12.53 -0.54 -2.71
N VAL A 9 -11.32 -0.30 -2.24
CA VAL A 9 -11.00 0.27 -0.93
C VAL A 9 -9.88 1.27 -1.13
N GLY A 10 -9.97 2.43 -0.50
CA GLY A 10 -8.92 3.46 -0.55
C GLY A 10 -9.08 4.41 0.62
N SER A 11 -8.37 5.52 0.62
CA SER A 11 -8.36 6.43 1.79
C SER A 11 -9.73 6.97 2.18
N ARG A 12 -10.70 6.98 1.25
CA ARG A 12 -12.09 7.35 1.53
C ARG A 12 -12.80 6.43 2.52
N ASN A 13 -12.28 5.22 2.71
CA ASN A 13 -12.85 4.20 3.58
C ASN A 13 -12.25 4.26 5.00
N GLU A 14 -11.32 5.16 5.24
CA GLU A 14 -10.68 5.38 6.53
C GLU A 14 -11.56 6.23 7.44
N VAL A 15 -11.16 6.31 8.71
CA VAL A 15 -11.82 7.11 9.73
C VAL A 15 -10.81 8.05 10.39
N PRO A 16 -11.25 9.18 10.96
CA PRO A 16 -10.35 10.07 11.70
C PRO A 16 -9.58 9.32 12.80
N GLY A 17 -8.29 9.58 12.92
CA GLY A 17 -7.39 8.84 13.82
C GLY A 17 -6.81 7.55 13.23
N MET A 18 -7.20 7.18 12.01
CA MET A 18 -6.67 6.03 11.27
C MET A 18 -6.34 6.38 9.81
N THR A 19 -6.02 7.65 9.54
CA THR A 19 -5.68 8.08 8.18
C THR A 19 -4.38 7.43 7.71
N GLY A 20 -4.33 7.03 6.44
CA GLY A 20 -3.21 6.29 5.86
C GLY A 20 -3.20 4.79 6.15
N SER A 21 -4.20 4.27 6.86
CA SER A 21 -4.30 2.83 7.16
C SER A 21 -4.44 1.96 5.90
N THR A 22 -5.08 2.46 4.85
CA THR A 22 -5.20 1.73 3.57
C THR A 22 -3.86 1.62 2.84
N HIS A 23 -3.09 2.71 2.81
CA HIS A 23 -1.72 2.72 2.28
C HIS A 23 -0.78 1.86 3.12
N TRP A 24 -0.93 1.89 4.45
CA TRP A 24 -0.19 1.01 5.35
C TRP A 24 -0.46 -0.46 5.10
N VAL A 25 -1.74 -0.84 4.94
CA VAL A 25 -2.12 -2.22 4.59
C VAL A 25 -1.45 -2.62 3.28
N GLU A 26 -1.38 -1.73 2.30
CA GLU A 26 -0.70 -2.00 1.05
C GLU A 26 0.78 -2.35 1.20
N HIS A 27 1.51 -1.62 2.04
CA HIS A 27 2.89 -1.97 2.40
C HIS A 27 2.99 -3.32 3.11
N MET A 28 2.08 -3.59 4.06
CA MET A 28 2.07 -4.84 4.82
C MET A 28 1.79 -6.05 3.93
N LEU A 29 1.00 -5.88 2.87
CA LEU A 29 0.71 -6.92 1.89
C LEU A 29 1.93 -7.33 1.03
N PHE A 30 3.04 -6.57 1.07
CA PHE A 30 4.33 -7.00 0.51
C PHE A 30 5.22 -7.80 1.46
N LYS A 31 4.90 -7.85 2.76
CA LYS A 31 5.75 -8.51 3.77
C LYS A 31 5.61 -10.04 3.78
N GLY A 32 4.68 -10.57 2.99
CA GLY A 32 4.42 -12.00 2.87
C GLY A 32 3.30 -12.48 3.80
N GLY A 33 3.17 -13.79 3.88
CA GLY A 33 2.07 -14.48 4.53
C GLY A 33 1.85 -15.88 3.97
N GLY A 34 1.24 -16.77 4.76
CA GLY A 34 0.96 -18.14 4.35
C GLY A 34 2.22 -18.88 3.89
N LYS A 35 2.29 -19.16 2.59
CA LYS A 35 3.42 -19.84 1.95
C LYS A 35 4.55 -18.91 1.50
N LEU A 36 4.37 -17.60 1.58
CA LEU A 36 5.36 -16.60 1.24
C LEU A 36 6.02 -16.06 2.51
N GLY A 37 7.30 -16.35 2.71
CA GLY A 37 8.09 -15.67 3.73
C GLY A 37 8.46 -14.25 3.31
N LYS A 38 9.05 -13.50 4.25
CA LYS A 38 9.56 -12.14 3.97
C LYS A 38 10.55 -12.16 2.80
N GLY A 39 10.26 -11.35 1.78
CA GLY A 39 11.07 -11.21 0.58
C GLY A 39 10.90 -12.34 -0.45
N ASP A 40 10.07 -13.36 -0.19
CA ASP A 40 9.85 -14.43 -1.16
C ASP A 40 9.07 -13.94 -2.38
N LEU A 41 8.13 -13.02 -2.19
CA LEU A 41 7.42 -12.35 -3.29
C LEU A 41 8.42 -11.71 -4.27
N ASP A 42 9.32 -10.88 -3.74
CA ASP A 42 10.36 -10.23 -4.54
C ASP A 42 11.25 -11.23 -5.27
N ARG A 43 11.73 -12.26 -4.57
CA ARG A 43 12.56 -13.33 -5.16
C ARG A 43 11.83 -14.08 -6.26
N LEU A 44 10.57 -14.44 -6.05
CA LEU A 44 9.77 -15.20 -7.02
C LEU A 44 9.56 -14.41 -8.31
N ILE A 45 9.18 -13.14 -8.20
CA ILE A 45 8.91 -12.27 -9.35
C ILE A 45 10.21 -11.89 -10.07
N SER A 46 11.26 -11.50 -9.32
CA SER A 46 12.54 -11.09 -9.91
C SER A 46 13.28 -12.24 -10.59
N ARG A 47 13.19 -13.48 -10.07
CA ARG A 47 13.85 -14.66 -10.67
C ARG A 47 13.40 -14.96 -12.10
N VAL A 48 12.18 -14.55 -12.45
CA VAL A 48 11.59 -14.73 -13.77
C VAL A 48 11.59 -13.44 -14.60
N GLY A 49 12.38 -12.44 -14.17
CA GLY A 49 12.50 -11.14 -14.85
C GLY A 49 11.23 -10.28 -14.77
N GLY A 50 10.33 -10.59 -13.84
CA GLY A 50 9.11 -9.83 -13.63
C GLY A 50 9.33 -8.55 -12.82
N LYS A 51 8.30 -7.73 -12.77
CA LYS A 51 8.22 -6.53 -11.91
C LYS A 51 6.85 -6.51 -11.25
N TYR A 52 6.77 -5.99 -10.04
CA TYR A 52 5.51 -5.80 -9.34
C TYR A 52 5.45 -4.42 -8.71
N ASN A 53 4.25 -3.93 -8.41
CA ASN A 53 4.06 -2.76 -7.56
C ASN A 53 2.64 -2.72 -6.96
N GLY A 54 2.43 -1.82 -6.02
CA GLY A 54 1.15 -1.48 -5.42
C GLY A 54 0.89 0.02 -5.53
N PHE A 55 -0.39 0.40 -5.52
CA PHE A 55 -0.79 1.81 -5.43
C PHE A 55 -2.07 1.92 -4.60
N THR A 56 -2.11 2.91 -3.73
CA THR A 56 -3.31 3.27 -2.97
C THR A 56 -3.80 4.65 -3.40
N ASP A 57 -5.07 4.70 -3.79
CA ASP A 57 -5.79 5.92 -4.15
C ASP A 57 -6.88 6.22 -3.10
N LYS A 58 -7.62 7.32 -3.27
CA LYS A 58 -8.81 7.63 -2.46
C LYS A 58 -9.90 6.59 -2.68
N ASP A 59 -10.05 6.05 -3.89
CA ASP A 59 -11.18 5.19 -4.25
C ASP A 59 -10.89 3.68 -4.33
N TRP A 60 -9.62 3.32 -4.54
CA TRP A 60 -9.18 1.95 -4.79
C TRP A 60 -7.71 1.74 -4.39
N THR A 61 -7.35 0.49 -4.15
CA THR A 61 -5.98 0.02 -3.96
C THR A 61 -5.76 -1.09 -4.97
N MET A 62 -4.64 -1.05 -5.68
CA MET A 62 -4.33 -2.08 -6.67
C MET A 62 -2.92 -2.60 -6.54
N TYR A 63 -2.76 -3.83 -6.99
CA TYR A 63 -1.48 -4.49 -7.13
C TYR A 63 -1.36 -5.08 -8.52
N TYR A 64 -0.13 -5.15 -9.01
CA TYR A 64 0.12 -5.79 -10.29
C TYR A 64 1.47 -6.47 -10.34
N GLU A 65 1.54 -7.48 -11.22
CA GLU A 65 2.74 -8.21 -11.57
C GLU A 65 2.83 -8.24 -13.10
N THR A 66 3.88 -7.66 -13.65
CA THR A 66 4.24 -7.77 -15.07
C THR A 66 5.32 -8.83 -15.23
N ILE A 67 5.00 -9.91 -15.93
CA ILE A 67 5.79 -11.15 -15.96
C ILE A 67 5.74 -11.81 -17.36
N PRO A 68 6.75 -12.60 -17.78
CA PRO A 68 6.64 -13.44 -18.96
C PRO A 68 5.42 -14.36 -18.90
N ALA A 69 4.77 -14.57 -20.05
CA ALA A 69 3.45 -15.19 -20.08
C ALA A 69 3.42 -16.64 -19.56
N GLU A 70 4.52 -17.37 -19.74
CA GLU A 70 4.73 -18.73 -19.24
C GLU A 70 4.77 -18.85 -17.71
N HIS A 71 4.92 -17.73 -17.00
CA HIS A 71 4.96 -17.69 -15.54
C HIS A 71 3.71 -17.03 -14.92
N LEU A 72 2.59 -17.02 -15.64
CA LEU A 72 1.30 -16.50 -15.13
C LEU A 72 0.91 -17.12 -13.78
N GLU A 73 1.12 -18.43 -13.61
CA GLU A 73 0.81 -19.13 -12.37
C GLU A 73 1.56 -18.57 -11.17
N THR A 74 2.80 -18.09 -11.37
CA THR A 74 3.58 -17.42 -10.31
C THR A 74 2.91 -16.14 -9.85
N ALA A 75 2.42 -15.31 -10.77
CA ALA A 75 1.71 -14.07 -10.42
C ALA A 75 0.39 -14.38 -9.70
N LEU A 76 -0.40 -15.32 -10.22
CA LEU A 76 -1.67 -15.72 -9.58
C LEU A 76 -1.46 -16.34 -8.19
N PHE A 77 -0.37 -17.10 -8.01
CA PHE A 77 0.01 -17.63 -6.71
C PHE A 77 0.32 -16.51 -5.71
N VAL A 78 1.14 -15.53 -6.11
CA VAL A 78 1.45 -14.36 -5.28
C VAL A 78 0.17 -13.62 -4.87
N GLU A 79 -0.72 -13.33 -5.82
CA GLU A 79 -1.99 -12.64 -5.52
C GLU A 79 -2.88 -13.45 -4.57
N SER A 80 -2.92 -14.77 -4.73
CA SER A 80 -3.72 -15.64 -3.86
C SER A 80 -3.23 -15.65 -2.41
N GLU A 81 -1.91 -15.68 -2.19
CA GLU A 81 -1.31 -15.68 -0.87
C GLU A 81 -1.42 -14.29 -0.23
N ARG A 82 -1.20 -13.21 -0.99
CA ARG A 82 -1.41 -11.83 -0.54
C ARG A 82 -2.84 -11.60 -0.07
N MET A 83 -3.84 -12.00 -0.86
CA MET A 83 -5.25 -11.77 -0.55
C MET A 83 -5.72 -12.53 0.70
N ARG A 84 -5.24 -13.75 0.91
CA ARG A 84 -5.81 -14.65 1.92
C ARG A 84 -4.97 -14.80 3.18
N ASN A 85 -3.65 -14.74 3.06
CA ASN A 85 -2.75 -15.26 4.09
C ASN A 85 -1.75 -14.23 4.63
N ALA A 86 -1.91 -12.93 4.31
CA ALA A 86 -1.04 -11.86 4.79
C ALA A 86 -0.80 -11.93 6.30
N ALA A 87 0.47 -11.92 6.71
CA ALA A 87 0.84 -12.27 8.08
C ALA A 87 0.61 -11.17 9.12
N PHE A 88 0.70 -9.89 8.72
CA PHE A 88 0.71 -8.73 9.64
C PHE A 88 1.60 -8.97 10.88
N ASP A 89 2.85 -9.42 10.65
CA ASP A 89 3.80 -9.65 11.73
C ASP A 89 4.04 -8.34 12.51
N PRO A 90 3.89 -8.31 13.85
CA PRO A 90 4.03 -7.08 14.63
C PRO A 90 5.39 -6.39 14.49
N LYS A 91 6.47 -7.16 14.30
CA LYS A 91 7.82 -6.56 14.13
C LYS A 91 7.95 -5.90 12.77
N GLU A 92 7.38 -6.52 11.73
CA GLU A 92 7.35 -5.92 10.39
C GLU A 92 6.45 -4.70 10.36
N PHE A 93 5.29 -4.76 11.04
CA PHE A 93 4.39 -3.62 11.19
C PHE A 93 5.10 -2.44 11.86
N ASP A 94 5.82 -2.69 12.96
CA ASP A 94 6.53 -1.64 13.66
C ASP A 94 7.71 -1.06 12.87
N ALA A 95 8.42 -1.90 12.12
CA ALA A 95 9.46 -1.45 11.20
C ALA A 95 8.88 -0.58 10.08
N GLU A 96 7.70 -0.94 9.55
CA GLU A 96 7.07 -0.25 8.44
C GLU A 96 6.63 1.17 8.79
N ARG A 97 6.30 1.42 10.06
CA ARG A 97 6.03 2.78 10.56
C ARG A 97 7.08 3.80 10.17
N THR A 98 8.36 3.42 10.30
CA THR A 98 9.46 4.33 9.99
C THR A 98 9.55 4.58 8.48
N VAL A 99 9.22 3.56 7.67
CA VAL A 99 9.22 3.65 6.20
C VAL A 99 8.11 4.57 5.72
N VAL A 100 6.86 4.37 6.16
CA VAL A 100 5.71 5.17 5.71
C VAL A 100 5.83 6.63 6.19
N ILE A 101 6.30 6.86 7.42
CA ILE A 101 6.57 8.22 7.91
C ILE A 101 7.68 8.87 7.07
N SER A 102 8.77 8.17 6.77
CA SER A 102 9.83 8.70 5.92
C SER A 102 9.36 8.98 4.49
N GLU A 103 8.43 8.19 3.96
CA GLU A 103 7.85 8.43 2.64
C GLU A 103 7.03 9.72 2.65
N ARG A 104 6.19 9.90 3.68
CA ARG A 104 5.43 11.14 3.87
C ARG A 104 6.33 12.35 3.97
N GLU A 105 7.35 12.29 4.82
CA GLU A 105 8.35 13.36 4.96
C GLU A 105 9.08 13.62 3.63
N GLY A 106 9.30 12.58 2.83
CA GLY A 106 9.79 12.68 1.47
C GLY A 106 8.86 13.48 0.56
N SER A 107 7.55 13.17 0.58
CA SER A 107 6.51 13.88 -0.17
C SER A 107 6.35 15.33 0.28
N GLU A 108 6.51 15.63 1.57
CA GLU A 108 6.47 16.99 2.11
C GLU A 108 7.56 17.91 1.52
N ASN A 109 8.62 17.35 0.93
CA ASN A 109 9.63 18.13 0.19
C ASN A 109 9.19 18.55 -1.23
N GLN A 110 8.04 18.06 -1.70
CA GLN A 110 7.46 18.42 -3.00
C GLN A 110 6.34 19.44 -2.81
N PRO A 111 6.43 20.65 -3.40
CA PRO A 111 5.40 21.67 -3.23
C PRO A 111 4.03 21.24 -3.76
N GLU A 112 3.99 20.35 -4.76
CA GLU A 112 2.76 19.81 -5.32
C GLU A 112 1.97 18.99 -4.28
N PHE A 113 2.67 18.21 -3.45
CA PHE A 113 2.04 17.45 -2.37
C PHE A 113 1.37 18.37 -1.34
N LEU A 114 2.06 19.44 -0.93
CA LEU A 114 1.54 20.41 0.04
C LEU A 114 0.30 21.14 -0.50
N VAL A 115 0.34 21.54 -1.78
CA VAL A 115 -0.82 22.15 -2.44
C VAL A 115 -2.00 21.18 -2.50
N GLU A 116 -1.74 19.91 -2.85
CA GLU A 116 -2.78 18.90 -2.93
C GLU A 116 -3.41 18.63 -1.55
N GLU A 117 -2.60 18.46 -0.50
CA GLU A 117 -3.08 18.22 0.86
C GLU A 117 -3.99 19.35 1.36
N GLU A 118 -3.57 20.60 1.19
CA GLU A 118 -4.36 21.78 1.57
C GLU A 118 -5.65 21.93 0.75
N MET A 119 -5.57 21.65 -0.56
CA MET A 119 -6.73 21.72 -1.45
C MET A 119 -7.82 20.73 -1.03
N TRP A 120 -7.47 19.46 -0.79
CA TRP A 120 -8.45 18.44 -0.38
C TRP A 120 -9.01 18.71 1.02
N GLY A 121 -8.17 19.12 1.97
CA GLY A 121 -8.62 19.48 3.32
C GLY A 121 -9.55 20.69 3.35
N THR A 122 -9.34 21.65 2.43
CA THR A 122 -10.23 22.81 2.26
C THR A 122 -11.52 22.43 1.53
N ALA A 123 -11.45 21.58 0.51
CA ALA A 123 -12.61 21.19 -0.29
C ALA A 123 -13.58 20.27 0.48
N PHE A 124 -13.06 19.41 1.36
CA PHE A 124 -13.86 18.41 2.09
C PHE A 124 -13.64 18.52 3.60
N HIS A 125 -14.53 19.21 4.29
CA HIS A 125 -14.38 19.38 5.75
C HIS A 125 -14.73 18.14 6.57
N VAL A 126 -15.71 17.34 6.11
CA VAL A 126 -16.24 16.17 6.87
C VAL A 126 -16.05 14.86 6.13
N HIS A 127 -16.10 14.87 4.79
CA HIS A 127 -15.99 13.64 4.00
C HIS A 127 -14.54 13.11 4.04
N PRO A 128 -14.32 11.78 4.12
CA PRO A 128 -12.97 11.17 4.11
C PRO A 128 -12.05 11.51 2.92
N TYR A 129 -12.57 12.17 1.89
CA TYR A 129 -11.74 12.75 0.82
C TYR A 129 -10.88 13.93 1.30
N HIS A 130 -11.08 14.40 2.54
CA HIS A 130 -10.29 15.43 3.22
C HIS A 130 -8.79 15.12 3.15
N TRP A 131 -8.38 13.88 3.40
CA TRP A 131 -6.97 13.50 3.51
C TRP A 131 -6.46 12.73 2.29
N LEU A 132 -5.15 12.83 2.08
CA LEU A 132 -4.45 12.08 1.06
C LEU A 132 -4.23 10.62 1.49
N PRO A 133 -4.07 9.67 0.55
CA PRO A 133 -3.85 8.26 0.87
C PRO A 133 -2.70 7.96 1.82
N ILE A 134 -1.67 8.80 1.84
CA ILE A 134 -0.53 8.64 2.75
C ILE A 134 -0.89 8.89 4.22
N GLY A 135 -2.01 9.55 4.50
CA GLY A 135 -2.49 9.85 5.85
C GLY A 135 -1.68 10.91 6.59
N TYR A 136 -2.14 11.30 7.78
CA TYR A 136 -1.47 12.28 8.63
C TYR A 136 -0.38 11.64 9.48
N LYS A 137 0.74 12.34 9.62
CA LYS A 137 1.89 11.87 10.42
C LYS A 137 1.54 11.46 11.85
N GLN A 138 0.59 12.16 12.49
CA GLN A 138 0.14 11.86 13.85
C GLN A 138 -0.57 10.50 13.92
N ASP A 139 -1.51 10.26 13.01
CA ASP A 139 -2.23 8.98 12.91
C ASP A 139 -1.26 7.83 12.57
N LEU A 140 -0.30 8.05 11.65
CA LEU A 140 0.74 7.08 11.32
C LEU A 140 1.62 6.71 12.52
N ALA A 141 1.91 7.68 13.40
CA ALA A 141 2.73 7.45 14.59
C ALA A 141 2.00 6.61 15.64
N GLU A 142 0.67 6.71 15.72
CA GLU A 142 -0.18 6.02 16.69
C GLU A 142 -0.80 4.72 16.14
N MET A 143 -0.57 4.41 14.86
CA MET A 143 -1.10 3.21 14.18
C MET A 143 -0.68 1.91 14.90
N SER A 144 -1.65 1.02 15.11
CA SER A 144 -1.52 -0.26 15.83
C SER A 144 -2.29 -1.40 15.17
#